data_AF-R7JES8-F1
#
_entry.id   AF-R7JES8-F1
#
_cell.length_a   1.000
_cell.length_b   1.000
_cell.length_c   1.000
_cell.angle_alpha   90.00
_cell.angle_beta   90.00
_cell.angle_gamma   90.00
#
_symmetry.space_group_name_H-M   'P 1'
#
loop_
_entity.id
_entity.type
_entity.pdbx_description
1 polymer ?
#
loop_
_entity_poly.entity_id
_entity_poly.type
_entity_poly.pdbx_seq_one_letter_code
_entity_poly.pdbx_strand_id
1 'polypeptide(L)'
;MKITPVLLNSFQQGRNFENNHTDYSQYRVPVLSADCVNFTGNKKTPKPEYPFKIHYTRPFDDAKAGLITPSELPKREILEYSKYMLPCPCCGDLMMPPQLMDKIRASISGNASDTITLLKNFKNYMHPVEKQIYTILESSNKKHPNLDFHEILRKKYQRAERQLVLQQTAILSDIGLYGRDRLCEEHFNELSKIIEKTYQNILTKNNSKTFSRKTFIGELEAFAEKIISHSSEPKYKTNPYKNFLNKILETAYTLPTSYNSVHAFIVKYAKDKYTHRNIAERILSGSEATIEHALPQCLGGKTKFSNLINECARDNHARRHDDVIQQIREYPQMPQNMQKHFDKLINLCKQGKVDKSYITEIAMTYYKLSKGLIDIDVSGLWKHEKKVKEKNTKYLNVNNGTTPTKAERREARKLKIKRQKIKKQKFIIDAKHYANKKAVKNILRR
;
A
#
# COMPACT_ATOMS: atom_id res chain seq x y z
N MET A 1 60.49 -2.64 -11.51
CA MET A 1 60.04 -1.67 -10.50
C MET A 1 59.70 -2.43 -9.23
N LYS A 2 60.39 -2.16 -8.11
CA LYS A 2 60.04 -2.70 -6.79
C LYS A 2 58.90 -1.85 -6.21
N ILE A 3 57.80 -2.47 -5.82
CA ILE A 3 56.69 -1.80 -5.13
C ILE A 3 56.74 -2.20 -3.66
N THR A 4 56.99 -1.22 -2.80
CA THR A 4 56.92 -1.35 -1.34
C THR A 4 55.48 -1.05 -0.88
N PRO A 5 54.90 -1.82 0.07
CA PRO A 5 53.54 -1.56 0.54
C PRO A 5 53.52 -0.43 1.59
N VAL A 6 52.54 0.47 1.47
CA VAL A 6 52.25 1.53 2.46
C VAL A 6 51.30 0.96 3.51
N LEU A 7 51.70 1.05 4.78
CA LEU A 7 50.88 0.76 5.96
C LEU A 7 49.82 1.85 6.15
N LEU A 8 48.55 1.46 6.30
CA LEU A 8 47.45 2.37 6.67
C LEU A 8 47.14 2.22 8.16
N ASN A 9 47.44 3.27 8.94
CA ASN A 9 46.96 3.44 10.30
C ASN A 9 45.49 3.86 10.30
N SER A 10 44.73 3.23 11.20
CA SER A 10 43.32 3.46 11.44
C SER A 10 43.14 4.60 12.44
N PHE A 11 42.20 5.53 12.16
CA PHE A 11 41.52 6.30 13.20
C PHE A 11 40.08 6.61 12.75
N GLN A 12 39.12 6.05 13.49
CA GLN A 12 37.71 6.40 13.44
C GLN A 12 37.46 7.68 14.25
N GLN A 13 36.61 8.57 13.76
CA GLN A 13 35.69 9.35 14.61
C GLN A 13 34.36 9.55 13.86
N GLY A 14 33.26 9.19 14.52
CA GLY A 14 31.91 9.24 13.97
C GLY A 14 31.27 10.61 14.02
N ARG A 15 30.21 10.81 13.20
CA ARG A 15 29.18 11.83 13.44
C ARG A 15 27.80 11.33 13.01
N ASN A 16 26.83 11.65 13.86
CA ASN A 16 25.40 11.42 13.72
C ASN A 16 24.79 12.26 12.57
N PHE A 17 23.73 11.76 11.93
CA PHE A 17 22.87 12.57 11.05
C PHE A 17 21.40 12.42 11.45
N GLU A 18 20.77 13.56 11.71
CA GLU A 18 19.33 13.74 11.90
C GLU A 18 18.58 13.72 10.56
N ASN A 19 17.33 13.25 10.60
CA ASN A 19 16.44 13.10 9.45
C ASN A 19 15.81 14.44 9.06
N ASN A 20 15.73 14.74 7.75
CA ASN A 20 14.90 15.82 7.21
C ASN A 20 13.92 15.29 6.15
N HIS A 21 12.65 15.71 6.30
CA HIS A 21 11.49 15.44 5.45
C HIS A 21 11.24 16.62 4.51
N THR A 22 10.93 16.39 3.23
CA THR A 22 10.28 17.42 2.37
C THR A 22 9.46 16.85 1.21
N ASP A 23 8.48 17.66 0.81
CA ASP A 23 7.21 17.43 0.10
C ASP A 23 7.26 17.82 -1.40
N TYR A 24 6.54 17.10 -2.29
CA TYR A 24 6.62 17.24 -3.76
C TYR A 24 5.25 17.13 -4.46
N SER A 25 4.34 18.01 -4.07
CA SER A 25 2.96 18.09 -4.57
C SER A 25 2.81 18.64 -6.00
N GLN A 26 3.53 18.18 -7.02
CA GLN A 26 3.28 18.67 -8.38
C GLN A 26 3.43 17.57 -9.45
N TYR A 27 2.35 17.36 -10.23
CA TYR A 27 2.30 16.80 -11.59
C TYR A 27 1.72 15.38 -11.83
N ARG A 28 0.82 15.32 -12.85
CA ARG A 28 0.03 14.17 -13.32
C ARG A 28 0.30 13.93 -14.81
N VAL A 29 0.29 12.66 -15.26
CA VAL A 29 0.04 12.25 -16.66
C VAL A 29 -0.48 10.78 -16.73
N PRO A 30 -1.03 10.29 -17.89
CA PRO A 30 -2.11 9.29 -17.95
C PRO A 30 -1.71 7.87 -18.41
N VAL A 31 -2.61 6.91 -18.16
CA VAL A 31 -2.44 5.44 -18.21
C VAL A 31 -3.16 4.83 -19.42
N LEU A 32 -2.58 3.78 -20.01
CA LEU A 32 -3.20 2.91 -21.03
C LEU A 32 -3.70 1.59 -20.41
N SER A 33 -4.86 1.14 -20.90
CA SER A 33 -5.70 0.03 -20.44
C SER A 33 -5.21 -1.36 -20.87
N ALA A 34 -5.46 -2.38 -20.04
CA ALA A 34 -5.42 -3.79 -20.46
C ALA A 34 -6.52 -4.63 -19.80
N ASP A 35 -7.04 -5.57 -20.58
CA ASP A 35 -8.30 -6.29 -20.41
C ASP A 35 -8.33 -7.33 -19.27
N CYS A 36 -9.50 -7.46 -18.66
CA CYS A 36 -9.76 -8.29 -17.48
C CYS A 36 -10.34 -9.67 -17.86
N VAL A 37 -9.73 -10.76 -17.37
CA VAL A 37 -10.29 -12.11 -17.42
C VAL A 37 -11.09 -12.40 -16.14
N ASN A 38 -12.37 -12.75 -16.27
CA ASN A 38 -13.26 -13.10 -15.16
C ASN A 38 -13.09 -14.57 -14.73
N PHE A 39 -12.90 -14.81 -13.44
CA PHE A 39 -13.02 -16.15 -12.82
C PHE A 39 -14.25 -16.22 -11.91
N THR A 40 -15.25 -17.00 -12.31
CA THR A 40 -16.38 -17.39 -11.47
C THR A 40 -16.16 -18.82 -10.96
N GLY A 41 -15.93 -18.98 -9.66
CA GLY A 41 -15.81 -20.29 -9.02
C GLY A 41 -16.23 -20.25 -7.55
N ASN A 42 -17.48 -20.59 -7.27
CA ASN A 42 -18.01 -20.79 -5.91
C ASN A 42 -17.50 -22.12 -5.34
N LYS A 43 -16.37 -22.12 -4.63
CA LYS A 43 -16.04 -23.16 -3.64
C LYS A 43 -15.97 -22.50 -2.26
N LYS A 44 -16.80 -22.96 -1.32
CA LYS A 44 -16.66 -22.61 0.10
C LYS A 44 -15.33 -23.19 0.58
N THR A 45 -14.32 -22.32 0.70
CA THR A 45 -13.04 -22.69 1.31
C THR A 45 -13.22 -22.84 2.82
N PRO A 46 -12.65 -23.88 3.44
CA PRO A 46 -12.61 -23.99 4.89
C PRO A 46 -11.89 -22.75 5.47
N LYS A 47 -12.41 -22.20 6.57
CA LYS A 47 -11.71 -21.11 7.26
C LYS A 47 -10.37 -21.67 7.77
N PRO A 48 -9.22 -21.05 7.43
CA PRO A 48 -7.95 -21.49 7.98
C PRO A 48 -7.98 -21.38 9.51
N GLU A 49 -7.72 -22.50 10.17
CA GLU A 49 -7.57 -22.57 11.61
C GLU A 49 -6.12 -22.18 11.95
N TYR A 50 -5.93 -21.14 12.77
CA TYR A 50 -4.61 -20.62 13.09
C TYR A 50 -4.14 -21.20 14.44
N PRO A 51 -2.84 -21.53 14.59
CA PRO A 51 -2.32 -22.16 15.81
C PRO A 51 -2.32 -21.22 17.03
N PHE A 52 -2.62 -19.93 16.86
CA PHE A 52 -2.57 -18.93 17.93
C PHE A 52 -3.97 -18.39 18.25
N LYS A 53 -4.38 -18.51 19.52
CA LYS A 53 -5.50 -17.71 20.06
C LYS A 53 -5.02 -16.27 20.27
N ILE A 54 -5.61 -15.30 19.61
CA ILE A 54 -5.23 -13.88 19.75
C ILE A 54 -6.17 -13.21 20.76
N HIS A 55 -5.59 -12.58 21.79
CA HIS A 55 -6.31 -11.70 22.70
C HIS A 55 -6.05 -10.26 22.28
N TYR A 56 -7.11 -9.47 22.18
CA TYR A 56 -7.05 -8.07 21.77
C TYR A 56 -7.08 -7.17 22.99
N THR A 57 -6.27 -6.11 22.96
CA THR A 57 -6.37 -5.01 23.92
C THR A 57 -7.62 -4.20 23.59
N ARG A 58 -8.24 -3.59 24.61
CA ARG A 58 -9.43 -2.74 24.44
C ARG A 58 -8.97 -1.28 24.40
N PRO A 59 -9.02 -0.59 23.25
CA PRO A 59 -8.43 0.74 23.09
C PRO A 59 -8.95 1.78 24.10
N PHE A 60 -10.24 1.71 24.44
CA PHE A 60 -10.83 2.58 25.47
C PHE A 60 -10.29 2.30 26.88
N ASP A 61 -10.07 1.04 27.22
CA ASP A 61 -9.50 0.67 28.52
C ASP A 61 -8.02 1.11 28.58
N ASP A 62 -7.27 0.95 27.48
CA ASP A 62 -5.89 1.43 27.36
C ASP A 62 -5.82 2.96 27.52
N ALA A 63 -6.74 3.71 26.90
CA ALA A 63 -6.82 5.17 27.03
C ALA A 63 -7.16 5.59 28.46
N LYS A 64 -8.13 4.91 29.09
CA LYS A 64 -8.53 5.15 30.48
C LYS A 64 -7.38 4.85 31.46
N ALA A 65 -6.55 3.86 31.15
CA ALA A 65 -5.36 3.51 31.91
C ALA A 65 -4.15 4.42 31.62
N GLY A 66 -4.27 5.43 30.74
CA GLY A 66 -3.17 6.32 30.37
C GLY A 66 -2.09 5.69 29.50
N LEU A 67 -2.34 4.51 28.93
CA LEU A 67 -1.39 3.78 28.07
C LEU A 67 -1.35 4.34 26.64
N ILE A 68 -2.37 5.14 26.26
CA ILE A 68 -2.42 5.87 25.00
C ILE A 68 -3.02 7.25 25.19
N THR A 69 -2.65 8.15 24.28
CA THR A 69 -3.24 9.48 24.22
C THR A 69 -4.60 9.47 23.51
N PRO A 70 -5.53 10.41 23.80
CA PRO A 70 -6.80 10.51 23.09
C PRO A 70 -6.67 10.69 21.57
N SER A 71 -5.57 11.27 21.09
CA SER A 71 -5.29 11.44 19.66
C SER A 71 -4.88 10.13 18.96
N GLU A 72 -4.42 9.13 19.70
CA GLU A 72 -4.04 7.81 19.20
C GLU A 72 -5.18 6.80 19.22
N LEU A 73 -6.23 7.06 19.99
CA LEU A 73 -7.39 6.19 20.12
C LEU A 73 -8.00 5.79 18.75
N PRO A 74 -8.22 6.72 17.79
CA PRO A 74 -8.72 6.34 16.47
C PRO A 74 -7.77 5.40 15.71
N LYS A 75 -6.45 5.55 15.86
CA LYS A 75 -5.48 4.63 15.22
C LYS A 75 -5.59 3.24 15.81
N ARG A 76 -5.64 3.12 17.15
CA ARG A 76 -5.77 1.82 17.82
C ARG A 76 -7.08 1.13 17.47
N GLU A 77 -8.20 1.83 17.49
CA GLU A 77 -9.52 1.28 17.13
C GLU A 77 -9.57 0.78 15.68
N ILE A 78 -9.07 1.56 14.72
CA ILE A 78 -9.02 1.09 13.33
C ILE A 78 -8.04 -0.08 13.19
N LEU A 79 -6.91 -0.06 13.92
CA LEU A 79 -5.92 -1.13 13.81
C LEU A 79 -6.48 -2.46 14.29
N GLU A 80 -7.35 -2.43 15.30
CA GLU A 80 -8.05 -3.62 15.79
C GLU A 80 -8.84 -4.34 14.71
N TYR A 81 -9.40 -3.66 13.70
CA TYR A 81 -10.16 -4.34 12.65
C TYR A 81 -9.34 -5.33 11.83
N SER A 82 -8.00 -5.17 11.80
CA SER A 82 -7.08 -6.14 11.19
C SER A 82 -7.26 -7.57 11.74
N LYS A 83 -7.75 -7.72 12.98
CA LYS A 83 -8.05 -9.01 13.60
C LYS A 83 -8.97 -9.92 12.82
N TYR A 84 -9.80 -9.32 11.98
CA TYR A 84 -10.76 -10.01 11.17
C TYR A 84 -10.19 -10.45 9.81
N MET A 85 -8.86 -10.39 9.63
CA MET A 85 -8.14 -10.74 8.41
C MET A 85 -8.67 -9.92 7.23
N LEU A 86 -8.53 -8.60 7.35
CA LEU A 86 -8.88 -7.68 6.27
C LEU A 86 -7.87 -7.84 5.12
N PRO A 87 -8.32 -7.86 3.86
CA PRO A 87 -7.42 -7.72 2.73
C PRO A 87 -6.85 -6.30 2.69
N CYS A 88 -5.62 -6.13 2.25
CA CYS A 88 -5.02 -4.83 2.03
C CYS A 88 -5.82 -4.08 0.95
N PRO A 89 -6.18 -2.80 1.16
CA PRO A 89 -6.90 -2.02 0.15
C PRO A 89 -6.09 -1.82 -1.15
N CYS A 90 -4.76 -1.93 -1.10
CA CYS A 90 -3.87 -1.70 -2.24
C CYS A 90 -3.53 -2.99 -2.99
N CYS A 91 -2.75 -3.89 -2.40
CA CYS A 91 -2.40 -5.15 -3.07
C CYS A 91 -3.50 -6.24 -3.02
N GLY A 92 -4.45 -6.16 -2.10
CA GLY A 92 -5.49 -7.18 -1.92
C GLY A 92 -5.07 -8.41 -1.12
N ASP A 93 -3.78 -8.54 -0.77
CA ASP A 93 -3.28 -9.62 0.07
C ASP A 93 -3.84 -9.52 1.50
N LEU A 94 -3.99 -10.65 2.19
CA LEU A 94 -4.45 -10.64 3.57
C LEU A 94 -3.44 -9.95 4.48
N MET A 95 -3.92 -9.05 5.34
CA MET A 95 -3.10 -8.40 6.35
C MET A 95 -3.01 -9.24 7.61
N MET A 96 -1.82 -9.28 8.20
CA MET A 96 -1.55 -9.97 9.45
C MET A 96 -1.73 -9.01 10.64
N PRO A 97 -2.55 -9.34 11.65
CA PRO A 97 -2.67 -8.53 12.85
C PRO A 97 -1.31 -8.37 13.57
N PRO A 98 -0.97 -7.19 14.12
CA PRO A 98 0.28 -6.98 14.85
C PRO A 98 0.48 -7.97 16.00
N GLN A 99 -0.59 -8.29 16.76
CA GLN A 99 -0.52 -9.25 17.86
C GLN A 99 -0.22 -10.68 17.37
N LEU A 100 -0.59 -11.02 16.14
CA LEU A 100 -0.21 -12.29 15.53
C LEU A 100 1.28 -12.26 15.13
N MET A 101 1.75 -11.15 14.55
CA MET A 101 3.17 -10.95 14.24
C MET A 101 4.05 -11.04 15.49
N ASP A 102 3.64 -10.46 16.61
CA ASP A 102 4.39 -10.52 17.87
C ASP A 102 4.51 -11.94 18.42
N LYS A 103 3.44 -12.74 18.32
CA LYS A 103 3.49 -14.16 18.68
C LYS A 103 4.41 -14.96 17.78
N ILE A 104 4.38 -14.67 16.47
CA ILE A 104 5.28 -15.31 15.51
C ILE A 104 6.72 -14.93 15.84
N ARG A 105 7.02 -13.64 16.05
CA ARG A 105 8.35 -13.15 16.45
C ARG A 105 8.87 -13.88 17.70
N ALA A 106 8.01 -14.05 18.71
CA ALA A 106 8.36 -14.78 19.93
C ALA A 106 8.58 -16.29 19.70
N SER A 107 7.93 -16.86 18.68
CA SER A 107 8.01 -18.29 18.34
C SER A 107 9.13 -18.63 17.33
N ILE A 108 9.82 -17.64 16.76
CA ILE A 108 10.96 -17.88 15.87
C ILE A 108 12.08 -18.51 16.70
N SER A 109 12.39 -19.77 16.38
CA SER A 109 13.49 -20.53 16.96
C SER A 109 14.84 -20.11 16.38
N GLY A 110 15.92 -20.52 17.05
CA GLY A 110 17.28 -20.45 16.46
C GLY A 110 17.50 -21.47 15.34
N ASN A 111 16.68 -22.52 15.24
CA ASN A 111 16.79 -23.56 14.24
C ASN A 111 15.99 -23.22 12.96
N ALA A 112 16.59 -23.40 11.78
CA ALA A 112 15.95 -23.10 10.50
C ALA A 112 14.79 -24.03 10.14
N SER A 113 14.85 -25.32 10.50
CA SER A 113 13.81 -26.31 10.20
C SER A 113 12.52 -26.02 10.96
N ASP A 114 12.64 -25.68 12.24
CA ASP A 114 11.52 -25.30 13.09
C ASP A 114 10.90 -23.98 12.60
N THR A 115 11.74 -22.99 12.27
CA THR A 115 11.28 -21.71 11.70
C THR A 115 10.57 -21.90 10.35
N ILE A 116 11.05 -22.80 9.48
CA ILE A 116 10.35 -23.14 8.22
C ILE A 116 8.97 -23.73 8.52
N THR A 117 8.89 -24.66 9.46
CA THR A 117 7.62 -25.30 9.86
C THR A 117 6.63 -24.28 10.41
N LEU A 118 7.10 -23.34 11.24
CA LEU A 118 6.31 -22.21 11.72
C LEU A 118 5.80 -21.34 10.56
N LEU A 119 6.69 -20.88 9.69
CA LEU A 119 6.38 -19.96 8.59
C LEU A 119 5.45 -20.58 7.54
N LYS A 120 5.50 -21.91 7.35
CA LYS A 120 4.62 -22.65 6.44
C LYS A 120 3.14 -22.36 6.70
N ASN A 121 2.75 -22.21 7.98
CA ASN A 121 1.38 -21.93 8.40
C ASN A 121 0.90 -20.53 7.98
N PHE A 122 1.82 -19.64 7.60
CA PHE A 122 1.55 -18.24 7.24
C PHE A 122 1.83 -17.92 5.78
N LYS A 123 2.06 -18.93 4.93
CA LYS A 123 2.38 -18.76 3.52
C LYS A 123 1.34 -17.92 2.74
N ASN A 124 0.07 -17.96 3.16
CA ASN A 124 -1.00 -17.16 2.54
C ASN A 124 -0.86 -15.65 2.79
N TYR A 125 -0.16 -15.23 3.83
CA TYR A 125 0.14 -13.82 4.10
C TYR A 125 1.38 -13.36 3.33
N MET A 126 2.27 -14.26 2.93
CA MET A 126 3.51 -13.88 2.27
C MET A 126 3.23 -13.24 0.91
N HIS A 127 3.89 -12.13 0.67
CA HIS A 127 3.95 -11.44 -0.61
C HIS A 127 4.74 -12.25 -1.65
N PRO A 128 4.64 -11.94 -2.97
CA PRO A 128 5.21 -12.78 -4.02
C PRO A 128 6.72 -13.05 -3.90
N VAL A 129 7.52 -12.05 -3.52
CA VAL A 129 8.97 -12.22 -3.31
C VAL A 129 9.23 -13.07 -2.07
N GLU A 130 8.54 -12.80 -0.98
CA GLU A 130 8.66 -13.51 0.28
C GLU A 130 8.26 -14.98 0.15
N LYS A 131 7.25 -15.31 -0.66
CA LYS A 131 6.89 -16.69 -1.03
C LYS A 131 8.04 -17.40 -1.74
N GLN A 132 8.70 -16.73 -2.68
CA GLN A 132 9.84 -17.30 -3.40
C GLN A 132 11.05 -17.47 -2.47
N ILE A 133 11.32 -16.49 -1.60
CA ILE A 133 12.38 -16.59 -0.58
C ILE A 133 12.10 -17.75 0.37
N TYR A 134 10.86 -17.90 0.86
CA TYR A 134 10.46 -19.05 1.68
C TYR A 134 10.75 -20.37 0.96
N THR A 135 10.38 -20.51 -0.32
CA THR A 135 10.68 -21.72 -1.10
C THR A 135 12.18 -21.97 -1.27
N ILE A 136 12.98 -20.91 -1.44
CA ILE A 136 14.44 -21.00 -1.49
C ILE A 136 15.00 -21.52 -0.15
N LEU A 137 14.53 -20.97 0.97
CA LEU A 137 14.96 -21.39 2.31
C LEU A 137 14.54 -22.83 2.60
N GLU A 138 13.27 -23.18 2.34
CA GLU A 138 12.72 -24.52 2.55
C GLU A 138 13.48 -25.58 1.73
N SER A 139 13.74 -25.32 0.45
CA SER A 139 14.46 -26.25 -0.41
C SER A 139 15.95 -26.38 -0.06
N SER A 140 16.59 -25.29 0.37
CA SER A 140 17.99 -25.33 0.81
C SER A 140 18.16 -26.01 2.17
N ASN A 141 17.25 -25.79 3.11
CA ASN A 141 17.27 -26.45 4.42
C ASN A 141 17.11 -27.98 4.31
N LYS A 142 16.27 -28.46 3.37
CA LYS A 142 16.16 -29.91 3.09
C LYS A 142 17.50 -30.55 2.67
N LYS A 143 18.36 -29.80 1.98
CA LYS A 143 19.68 -30.27 1.51
C LYS A 143 20.78 -30.02 2.53
N HIS A 144 20.61 -29.00 3.36
CA HIS A 144 21.60 -28.54 4.33
C HIS A 144 20.90 -28.16 5.64
N PRO A 145 20.45 -29.14 6.44
CA PRO A 145 19.62 -28.90 7.63
C PRO A 145 20.36 -28.18 8.75
N ASN A 146 21.69 -28.13 8.69
CA ASN A 146 22.54 -27.49 9.69
C ASN A 146 22.76 -26.00 9.42
N LEU A 147 22.31 -25.48 8.27
CA LEU A 147 22.50 -24.08 7.92
C LEU A 147 21.31 -23.24 8.36
N ASP A 148 21.60 -22.08 8.93
CA ASP A 148 20.58 -21.09 9.21
C ASP A 148 20.14 -20.31 7.94
N PHE A 149 19.16 -19.42 8.09
CA PHE A 149 18.69 -18.63 6.95
C PHE A 149 19.76 -17.69 6.39
N HIS A 150 20.59 -17.08 7.25
CA HIS A 150 21.63 -16.16 6.82
C HIS A 150 22.69 -16.90 5.99
N GLU A 151 23.16 -18.04 6.47
CA GLU A 151 24.11 -18.90 5.78
C GLU A 151 23.57 -19.40 4.43
N ILE A 152 22.29 -19.80 4.39
CA ILE A 152 21.61 -20.17 3.13
C ILE A 152 21.62 -19.01 2.13
N LEU A 153 21.33 -17.78 2.57
CA LEU A 153 21.36 -16.60 1.70
C LEU A 153 22.79 -16.25 1.26
N ARG A 154 23.78 -16.36 2.15
CA ARG A 154 25.21 -16.14 1.80
C ARG A 154 25.70 -17.10 0.73
N LYS A 155 25.32 -18.38 0.78
CA LYS A 155 25.63 -19.35 -0.29
C LYS A 155 25.06 -18.97 -1.65
N LYS A 156 23.99 -18.16 -1.68
CA LYS A 156 23.34 -17.70 -2.93
C LYS A 156 23.76 -16.29 -3.33
N TYR A 157 24.51 -15.58 -2.48
CA TYR A 157 24.85 -14.17 -2.64
C TYR A 157 25.49 -13.88 -4.00
N GLN A 158 26.56 -14.60 -4.36
CA GLN A 158 27.32 -14.28 -5.57
C GLN A 158 26.47 -14.37 -6.84
N ARG A 159 25.60 -15.37 -6.95
CA ARG A 159 24.68 -15.51 -8.09
C ARG A 159 23.62 -14.40 -8.08
N ALA A 160 23.03 -14.12 -6.91
CA ALA A 160 22.03 -13.08 -6.77
C ALA A 160 22.59 -11.69 -7.06
N GLU A 161 23.80 -11.39 -6.60
CA GLU A 161 24.51 -10.13 -6.86
C GLU A 161 24.74 -9.93 -8.35
N ARG A 162 25.27 -10.93 -9.06
CA ARG A 162 25.46 -10.83 -10.52
C ARG A 162 24.15 -10.52 -11.25
N GLN A 163 23.06 -11.21 -10.90
CA GLN A 163 21.75 -10.97 -11.52
C GLN A 163 21.18 -9.59 -11.15
N LEU A 164 21.38 -9.15 -9.90
CA LEU A 164 20.95 -7.84 -9.46
C LEU A 164 21.70 -6.72 -10.18
N VAL A 165 23.02 -6.85 -10.34
CA VAL A 165 23.85 -5.91 -11.09
C VAL A 165 23.35 -5.84 -12.53
N LEU A 166 23.14 -6.97 -13.22
CA LEU A 166 22.60 -6.99 -14.59
C LEU A 166 21.27 -6.23 -14.71
N GLN A 167 20.33 -6.47 -13.78
CA GLN A 167 19.04 -5.78 -13.73
C GLN A 167 19.21 -4.27 -13.55
N GLN A 168 20.06 -3.85 -12.61
CA GLN A 168 20.30 -2.44 -12.33
C GLN A 168 21.01 -1.75 -13.50
N THR A 169 22.02 -2.39 -14.08
CA THR A 169 22.77 -1.84 -15.22
C THR A 169 21.90 -1.70 -16.47
N ALA A 170 20.96 -2.62 -16.70
CA ALA A 170 20.03 -2.51 -17.82
C ALA A 170 19.15 -1.26 -17.68
N ILE A 171 18.59 -1.04 -16.48
CA ILE A 171 17.77 0.15 -16.19
C ILE A 171 18.57 1.45 -16.35
N LEU A 172 19.83 1.48 -15.89
CA LEU A 172 20.70 2.64 -16.09
C LEU A 172 21.01 2.89 -17.57
N SER A 173 21.24 1.84 -18.36
CA SER A 173 21.41 1.93 -19.80
C SER A 173 20.18 2.50 -20.48
N ASP A 174 18.98 2.03 -20.12
CA ASP A 174 17.72 2.52 -20.68
C ASP A 174 17.55 4.02 -20.41
N ILE A 175 17.83 4.46 -19.18
CA ILE A 175 17.81 5.89 -18.82
C ILE A 175 18.81 6.69 -19.67
N GLY A 176 20.02 6.17 -19.86
CA GLY A 176 21.05 6.80 -20.68
C GLY A 176 20.64 6.91 -22.15
N LEU A 177 20.05 5.86 -22.72
CA LEU A 177 19.53 5.85 -24.10
C LEU A 177 18.41 6.87 -24.27
N TYR A 178 17.42 6.86 -23.36
CA TYR A 178 16.35 7.86 -23.36
C TYR A 178 16.93 9.28 -23.34
N GLY A 179 17.90 9.52 -22.44
CA GLY A 179 18.59 10.80 -22.31
C GLY A 179 19.26 11.26 -23.61
N ARG A 180 20.04 10.38 -24.25
CA ARG A 180 20.83 10.70 -25.44
C ARG A 180 19.97 11.23 -26.59
N ASP A 181 18.80 10.63 -26.79
CA ASP A 181 17.96 10.91 -27.95
C ASP A 181 17.19 12.25 -27.83
N ARG A 182 17.06 12.80 -26.62
CA ARG A 182 16.13 13.93 -26.35
C ARG A 182 16.68 15.06 -25.49
N LEU A 183 17.84 14.89 -24.85
CA LEU A 183 18.53 15.95 -24.12
C LEU A 183 19.50 16.68 -25.06
N CYS A 184 19.75 17.98 -24.81
CA CYS A 184 20.90 18.65 -25.40
C CYS A 184 22.20 18.10 -24.80
N GLU A 185 23.33 18.36 -25.46
CA GLU A 185 24.64 17.83 -25.07
C GLU A 185 25.01 18.16 -23.61
N GLU A 186 24.77 19.39 -23.16
CA GLU A 186 25.03 19.81 -21.77
C GLU A 186 24.24 18.98 -20.75
N HIS A 187 22.92 18.89 -20.93
CA HIS A 187 22.05 18.13 -20.04
C HIS A 187 22.32 16.62 -20.11
N PHE A 188 22.65 16.10 -21.30
CA PHE A 188 23.03 14.70 -21.47
C PHE A 188 24.34 14.37 -20.74
N ASN A 189 25.32 15.28 -20.79
CA ASN A 189 26.58 15.13 -20.07
C ASN A 189 26.37 15.15 -18.55
N GLU A 190 25.46 15.98 -18.04
CA GLU A 190 25.08 15.98 -16.62
C GLU A 190 24.40 14.67 -16.21
N LEU A 191 23.40 14.20 -16.99
CA LEU A 191 22.77 12.90 -16.76
C LEU A 191 23.78 11.76 -16.80
N SER A 192 24.69 11.76 -17.77
CA SER A 192 25.72 10.73 -17.93
C SER A 192 26.64 10.67 -16.72
N LYS A 193 26.99 11.82 -16.10
CA LYS A 193 27.77 11.85 -14.85
C LYS A 193 27.02 11.20 -13.69
N ILE A 194 25.71 11.44 -13.56
CA ILE A 194 24.87 10.80 -12.53
C ILE A 194 24.84 9.28 -12.75
N ILE A 195 24.63 8.85 -13.99
CA ILE A 195 24.60 7.43 -14.37
C ILE A 195 25.95 6.76 -14.10
N GLU A 196 27.06 7.36 -14.54
CA GLU A 196 28.40 6.79 -14.39
C GLU A 196 28.81 6.69 -12.93
N LYS A 197 28.58 7.74 -12.12
CA LYS A 197 28.74 7.68 -10.66
C LYS A 197 27.94 6.52 -10.07
N THR A 198 26.74 6.28 -10.57
CA THR A 198 25.87 5.19 -10.09
C THR A 198 26.39 3.82 -10.49
N TYR A 199 26.86 3.64 -11.74
CA TYR A 199 27.56 2.43 -12.16
C TYR A 199 28.75 2.13 -11.26
N GLN A 200 29.59 3.14 -10.98
CA GLN A 200 30.73 2.97 -10.09
C GLN A 200 30.28 2.52 -8.70
N ASN A 201 29.23 3.10 -8.13
CA ASN A 201 28.70 2.68 -6.82
C ASN A 201 28.09 1.27 -6.82
N ILE A 202 27.62 0.76 -7.96
CA ILE A 202 27.10 -0.62 -8.10
C ILE A 202 28.26 -1.62 -8.23
N LEU A 203 29.27 -1.27 -9.01
CA LEU A 203 30.38 -2.18 -9.35
C LEU A 203 31.51 -2.18 -8.30
N THR A 204 31.67 -1.09 -7.55
CA THR A 204 32.75 -0.95 -6.57
C THR A 204 32.43 -1.73 -5.30
N LYS A 205 33.33 -2.64 -4.92
CA LYS A 205 33.19 -3.51 -3.74
C LYS A 205 33.66 -2.87 -2.42
N ASN A 206 34.11 -1.62 -2.43
CA ASN A 206 34.61 -0.96 -1.23
C ASN A 206 33.47 -0.48 -0.32
N ASN A 207 33.48 -0.98 0.92
CA ASN A 207 32.40 -0.89 1.92
C ASN A 207 31.95 0.53 2.33
N SER A 208 32.59 1.61 1.87
CA SER A 208 32.26 2.98 2.29
C SER A 208 31.15 3.64 1.47
N LYS A 209 30.95 3.23 0.20
CA LYS A 209 29.93 3.83 -0.69
C LYS A 209 29.21 2.74 -1.47
N THR A 210 28.14 2.19 -0.89
CA THR A 210 27.26 1.26 -1.59
C THR A 210 26.18 2.00 -2.35
N PHE A 211 25.78 1.47 -3.51
CA PHE A 211 24.62 1.97 -4.25
C PHE A 211 23.39 2.17 -3.36
N SER A 212 22.80 3.36 -3.46
CA SER A 212 21.55 3.76 -2.79
C SER A 212 20.56 4.21 -3.85
N ARG A 213 19.50 3.40 -4.06
CA ARG A 213 18.38 3.75 -4.94
C ARG A 213 17.76 5.10 -4.58
N LYS A 214 17.64 5.41 -3.27
CA LYS A 214 17.10 6.69 -2.80
C LYS A 214 17.96 7.87 -3.26
N THR A 215 19.28 7.74 -3.14
CA THR A 215 20.22 8.79 -3.52
C THR A 215 20.20 9.00 -5.03
N PHE A 216 20.24 7.92 -5.81
CA PHE A 216 20.18 8.01 -7.28
C PHE A 216 18.88 8.66 -7.78
N ILE A 217 17.73 8.24 -7.24
CA ILE A 217 16.44 8.83 -7.62
C ILE A 217 16.39 10.31 -7.22
N GLY A 218 16.86 10.68 -6.04
CA GLY A 218 16.92 12.09 -5.62
C GLY A 218 17.84 12.94 -6.51
N GLU A 219 18.97 12.38 -6.98
CA GLU A 219 19.83 13.04 -7.96
C GLU A 219 19.13 13.24 -9.32
N LEU A 220 18.35 12.25 -9.78
CA LEU A 220 17.55 12.37 -11.00
C LEU A 220 16.38 13.34 -10.86
N GLU A 221 15.70 13.37 -9.71
CA GLU A 221 14.61 14.31 -9.40
C GLU A 221 15.16 15.75 -9.42
N ALA A 222 16.28 16.00 -8.74
CA ALA A 222 16.94 17.30 -8.74
C ALA A 222 17.40 17.72 -10.14
N PHE A 223 17.94 16.79 -10.92
CA PHE A 223 18.30 17.02 -12.33
C PHE A 223 17.08 17.41 -13.17
N ALA A 224 15.98 16.66 -13.07
CA ALA A 224 14.75 16.95 -13.80
C ALA A 224 14.16 18.31 -13.40
N GLU A 225 14.13 18.62 -12.10
CA GLU A 225 13.65 19.90 -11.58
C GLU A 225 14.49 21.06 -12.07
N LYS A 226 15.83 20.94 -12.05
CA LYS A 226 16.75 21.95 -12.57
C LYS A 226 16.43 22.30 -14.02
N ILE A 227 16.29 21.30 -14.89
CA ILE A 227 15.97 21.52 -16.31
C ILE A 227 14.60 22.21 -16.48
N ILE A 228 13.59 21.77 -15.75
CA ILE A 228 12.23 22.31 -15.87
C ILE A 228 12.15 23.75 -15.35
N SER A 229 12.81 24.05 -14.23
CA SER A 229 12.69 25.34 -13.53
C SER A 229 13.63 26.41 -14.08
N HIS A 230 14.87 26.06 -14.46
CA HIS A 230 15.90 27.02 -14.85
C HIS A 230 15.98 27.27 -16.35
N SER A 231 15.26 26.50 -17.17
CA SER A 231 15.28 26.74 -18.61
C SER A 231 14.39 27.92 -19.01
N SER A 232 14.98 28.90 -19.68
CA SER A 232 14.26 29.99 -20.35
C SER A 232 13.54 29.50 -21.62
N GLU A 233 13.96 28.37 -22.19
CA GLU A 233 13.38 27.86 -23.44
C GLU A 233 12.02 27.19 -23.19
N PRO A 234 10.95 27.58 -23.92
CA PRO A 234 9.61 27.03 -23.75
C PRO A 234 9.54 25.49 -23.83
N LYS A 235 10.39 24.87 -24.67
CA LYS A 235 10.39 23.42 -24.91
C LYS A 235 10.54 22.59 -23.63
N TYR A 236 11.34 23.02 -22.66
CA TYR A 236 11.56 22.31 -21.40
C TYR A 236 10.43 22.52 -20.38
N LYS A 237 9.62 23.56 -20.58
CA LYS A 237 8.40 23.83 -19.79
C LYS A 237 7.16 23.17 -20.41
N THR A 238 7.27 22.62 -21.62
CA THR A 238 6.14 21.94 -22.27
C THR A 238 5.87 20.55 -21.69
N ASN A 239 4.59 20.16 -21.76
CA ASN A 239 4.12 18.84 -21.32
C ASN A 239 4.88 17.66 -21.97
N PRO A 240 5.21 17.67 -23.28
CA PRO A 240 5.98 16.59 -23.90
C PRO A 240 7.37 16.34 -23.27
N TYR A 241 8.13 17.40 -22.96
CA TYR A 241 9.47 17.25 -22.38
C TYR A 241 9.40 16.81 -20.91
N LYS A 242 8.46 17.38 -20.18
CA LYS A 242 8.15 16.98 -18.82
C LYS A 242 7.77 15.50 -18.73
N ASN A 243 6.94 15.01 -19.66
CA ASN A 243 6.55 13.60 -19.72
C ASN A 243 7.75 12.70 -20.00
N PHE A 244 8.69 13.16 -20.82
CA PHE A 244 9.94 12.46 -21.06
C PHE A 244 10.82 12.38 -19.80
N LEU A 245 11.02 13.48 -19.07
CA LEU A 245 11.77 13.46 -17.81
C LEU A 245 11.07 12.60 -16.75
N ASN A 246 9.74 12.66 -16.69
CA ASN A 246 8.94 11.75 -15.87
C ASN A 246 9.17 10.30 -16.31
N LYS A 247 9.37 10.02 -17.60
CA LYS A 247 9.65 8.67 -18.06
C LYS A 247 11.01 8.14 -17.60
N ILE A 248 12.03 9.00 -17.55
CA ILE A 248 13.32 8.68 -16.93
C ILE A 248 13.12 8.33 -15.45
N LEU A 249 12.36 9.13 -14.72
CA LEU A 249 12.05 8.87 -13.30
C LEU A 249 11.26 7.58 -13.10
N GLU A 250 10.19 7.36 -13.88
CA GLU A 250 9.42 6.11 -13.88
C GLU A 250 10.32 4.89 -14.11
N THR A 251 11.22 4.99 -15.09
CA THR A 251 12.21 3.93 -15.39
C THR A 251 13.13 3.70 -14.19
N ALA A 252 13.64 4.76 -13.56
CA ALA A 252 14.43 4.66 -12.35
C ALA A 252 13.64 4.05 -11.16
N TYR A 253 12.34 4.33 -11.03
CA TYR A 253 11.51 3.73 -9.99
C TYR A 253 11.35 2.21 -10.16
N THR A 254 11.55 1.66 -11.37
CA THR A 254 11.56 0.20 -11.59
C THR A 254 12.78 -0.49 -10.98
N LEU A 255 13.79 0.26 -10.52
CA LEU A 255 14.99 -0.30 -9.90
C LEU A 255 14.63 -1.30 -8.79
N PRO A 256 15.27 -2.49 -8.78
CA PRO A 256 14.89 -3.58 -7.90
C PRO A 256 15.09 -3.21 -6.42
N THR A 257 14.12 -3.62 -5.61
CA THR A 257 14.09 -3.49 -4.16
C THR A 257 13.90 -4.87 -3.53
N SER A 258 14.15 -4.99 -2.23
CA SER A 258 13.87 -6.24 -1.51
C SER A 258 12.39 -6.61 -1.43
N TYR A 259 11.46 -5.76 -1.89
CA TYR A 259 10.03 -6.06 -1.92
C TYR A 259 9.56 -6.62 -3.27
N ASN A 260 10.28 -6.33 -4.36
CA ASN A 260 9.90 -6.73 -5.72
C ASN A 260 10.96 -7.57 -6.45
N SER A 261 12.14 -7.79 -5.86
CA SER A 261 13.19 -8.63 -6.43
C SER A 261 13.77 -9.62 -5.39
N VAL A 262 13.73 -10.90 -5.74
CA VAL A 262 14.37 -11.99 -4.98
C VAL A 262 15.88 -11.76 -4.88
N HIS A 263 16.52 -11.30 -5.96
CA HIS A 263 17.95 -11.02 -5.96
C HIS A 263 18.31 -9.87 -5.01
N ALA A 264 17.54 -8.78 -5.04
CA ALA A 264 17.73 -7.66 -4.13
C ALA A 264 17.47 -8.06 -2.66
N PHE A 265 16.51 -8.94 -2.41
CA PHE A 265 16.29 -9.52 -1.09
C PHE A 265 17.53 -10.29 -0.62
N ILE A 266 18.02 -11.25 -1.41
CA ILE A 266 19.19 -12.08 -1.05
C ILE A 266 20.42 -11.19 -0.79
N VAL A 267 20.74 -10.27 -1.70
CA VAL A 267 21.90 -9.37 -1.56
C VAL A 267 21.80 -8.49 -0.31
N LYS A 268 20.61 -7.98 0.01
CA LYS A 268 20.40 -7.16 1.21
C LYS A 268 20.60 -7.99 2.48
N TYR A 269 19.92 -9.14 2.57
CA TYR A 269 19.79 -9.90 3.81
C TYR A 269 20.90 -10.93 4.05
N ALA A 270 21.79 -11.15 3.08
CA ALA A 270 23.02 -11.94 3.27
C ALA A 270 24.18 -11.13 3.90
N LYS A 271 24.02 -9.82 4.11
CA LYS A 271 25.01 -8.98 4.79
C LYS A 271 25.11 -9.37 6.28
N ASP A 272 26.30 -9.26 6.87
CA ASP A 272 26.58 -9.74 8.24
C ASP A 272 25.73 -9.08 9.35
N LYS A 273 25.17 -7.89 9.09
CA LYS A 273 24.28 -7.20 10.04
C LYS A 273 22.90 -7.85 10.21
N TYR A 274 22.53 -8.82 9.38
CA TYR A 274 21.24 -9.51 9.46
C TYR A 274 21.45 -10.92 9.98
N THR A 275 20.57 -11.37 10.86
CA THR A 275 20.59 -12.70 11.46
C THR A 275 19.49 -13.60 10.89
N HIS A 276 19.54 -14.90 11.18
CA HIS A 276 18.44 -15.85 10.95
C HIS A 276 17.08 -15.26 11.35
N ARG A 277 16.99 -14.70 12.56
CA ARG A 277 15.77 -14.12 13.10
C ARG A 277 15.30 -12.91 12.28
N ASN A 278 16.19 -11.99 11.92
CA ASN A 278 15.81 -10.83 11.10
C ASN A 278 15.24 -11.25 9.74
N ILE A 279 15.79 -12.31 9.14
CA ILE A 279 15.31 -12.85 7.85
C ILE A 279 13.94 -13.50 8.02
N ALA A 280 13.76 -14.32 9.07
CA ALA A 280 12.50 -14.97 9.37
C ALA A 280 11.37 -13.97 9.60
N GLU A 281 11.62 -12.93 10.41
CA GLU A 281 10.65 -11.85 10.65
C GLU A 281 10.30 -11.09 9.37
N ARG A 282 11.32 -10.81 8.53
CA ARG A 282 11.14 -10.06 7.29
C ARG A 282 10.20 -10.76 6.30
N ILE A 283 10.15 -12.10 6.28
CA ILE A 283 9.28 -12.87 5.37
C ILE A 283 7.79 -12.51 5.55
N LEU A 284 7.39 -12.08 6.75
CA LEU A 284 6.00 -11.74 7.07
C LEU A 284 5.78 -10.26 7.40
N SER A 285 6.83 -9.52 7.75
CA SER A 285 6.70 -8.13 8.21
C SER A 285 5.99 -7.21 7.21
N GLY A 286 6.16 -7.43 5.90
CA GLY A 286 5.49 -6.64 4.87
C GLY A 286 3.97 -6.82 4.84
N SER A 287 3.45 -7.88 5.46
CA SER A 287 2.03 -8.21 5.51
C SER A 287 1.38 -7.75 6.81
N GLU A 288 2.16 -7.30 7.79
CA GLU A 288 1.66 -6.76 9.05
C GLU A 288 0.70 -5.60 8.77
N ALA A 289 -0.46 -5.60 9.41
CA ALA A 289 -1.44 -4.54 9.30
C ALA A 289 -0.90 -3.31 10.00
N THR A 290 -0.99 -2.19 9.31
CA THR A 290 -0.64 -0.85 9.78
C THR A 290 -1.83 0.07 9.61
N ILE A 291 -1.67 1.32 10.03
CA ILE A 291 -2.65 2.38 9.77
C ILE A 291 -2.08 3.32 8.74
N GLU A 292 -2.86 3.57 7.71
CA GLU A 292 -2.59 4.55 6.69
C GLU A 292 -3.58 5.71 6.79
N HIS A 293 -3.10 6.92 6.47
CA HIS A 293 -3.95 8.08 6.32
C HIS A 293 -4.42 8.20 4.86
N ALA A 294 -5.73 8.29 4.63
CA ALA A 294 -6.26 8.47 3.28
C ALA A 294 -5.73 9.76 2.63
N LEU A 295 -5.82 10.88 3.35
CA LEU A 295 -5.05 12.10 3.10
C LEU A 295 -3.79 12.06 3.97
N PRO A 296 -2.57 12.02 3.40
CA PRO A 296 -1.32 11.99 4.15
C PRO A 296 -1.20 13.13 5.16
N GLN A 297 -0.52 12.88 6.28
CA GLN A 297 -0.35 13.88 7.35
C GLN A 297 0.45 15.11 6.89
N CYS A 298 1.46 14.91 6.03
CA CYS A 298 2.22 16.00 5.41
C CYS A 298 1.35 16.92 4.54
N LEU A 299 0.22 16.42 4.05
CA LEU A 299 -0.78 17.18 3.28
C LEU A 299 -1.96 17.68 4.16
N GLY A 300 -1.75 17.76 5.48
CA GLY A 300 -2.77 18.22 6.44
C GLY A 300 -3.79 17.15 6.86
N GLY A 301 -3.51 15.88 6.57
CA GLY A 301 -4.32 14.74 6.99
C GLY A 301 -4.44 14.61 8.50
N LYS A 302 -5.67 14.74 9.02
CA LYS A 302 -5.94 14.58 10.47
C LYS A 302 -5.99 13.09 10.85
N THR A 303 -5.54 12.77 12.06
CA THR A 303 -5.72 11.46 12.68
C THR A 303 -7.15 11.34 13.21
N LYS A 304 -8.06 10.82 12.38
CA LYS A 304 -9.48 10.62 12.71
C LYS A 304 -10.06 9.47 11.89
N PHE A 305 -11.12 8.82 12.37
CA PHE A 305 -11.78 7.68 11.71
C PHE A 305 -12.02 7.89 10.21
N SER A 306 -12.53 9.06 9.82
CA SER A 306 -12.82 9.39 8.41
C SER A 306 -11.57 9.46 7.51
N ASN A 307 -10.37 9.37 8.05
CA ASN A 307 -9.11 9.51 7.32
C ASN A 307 -8.14 8.34 7.60
N LEU A 308 -8.55 7.30 8.33
CA LEU A 308 -7.68 6.18 8.69
C LEU A 308 -8.23 4.86 8.13
N ILE A 309 -7.34 4.05 7.56
CA ILE A 309 -7.67 2.71 7.07
C ILE A 309 -6.54 1.74 7.42
N ASN A 310 -6.85 0.44 7.52
CA ASN A 310 -5.81 -0.57 7.61
C ASN A 310 -5.14 -0.77 6.24
N GLU A 311 -3.82 -0.78 6.21
CA GLU A 311 -3.02 -1.12 5.04
C GLU A 311 -1.85 -2.02 5.44
N CYS A 312 -1.36 -2.89 4.54
CA CYS A 312 -0.20 -3.72 4.88
C CYS A 312 1.07 -2.86 4.94
N ALA A 313 2.02 -3.22 5.81
CA ALA A 313 3.23 -2.45 6.02
C ALA A 313 4.03 -2.23 4.73
N ARG A 314 4.05 -3.23 3.82
CA ARG A 314 4.73 -3.09 2.52
C ARG A 314 4.15 -1.93 1.71
N ASP A 315 2.84 -1.91 1.52
CA ASP A 315 2.18 -0.96 0.63
C ASP A 315 2.16 0.44 1.28
N ASN A 316 1.94 0.53 2.60
CA ASN A 316 2.08 1.78 3.36
C ASN A 316 3.51 2.37 3.24
N HIS A 317 4.55 1.56 3.46
CA HIS A 317 5.94 2.04 3.31
C HIS A 317 6.29 2.42 1.87
N ALA A 318 5.68 1.77 0.88
CA ALA A 318 5.86 2.12 -0.52
C ALA A 318 5.21 3.47 -0.85
N ARG A 319 4.02 3.73 -0.28
CA ARG A 319 3.22 4.94 -0.50
C ARG A 319 3.93 6.23 -0.10
N ARG A 320 4.74 6.24 0.97
CA ARG A 320 5.46 7.44 1.45
C ARG A 320 4.54 8.64 1.74
N HIS A 321 4.53 9.64 0.87
CA HIS A 321 3.72 10.87 0.97
C HIS A 321 2.73 10.98 -0.19
N ASP A 322 2.59 9.91 -0.97
CA ASP A 322 1.79 9.88 -2.18
C ASP A 322 0.30 9.98 -1.86
N ASP A 323 -0.39 10.78 -2.67
CA ASP A 323 -1.85 10.86 -2.61
C ASP A 323 -2.49 9.56 -3.13
N VAL A 324 -3.80 9.44 -2.90
CA VAL A 324 -4.57 8.26 -3.33
C VAL A 324 -4.50 8.03 -4.84
N ILE A 325 -4.35 9.07 -5.65
CA ILE A 325 -4.31 8.93 -7.11
C ILE A 325 -2.99 8.31 -7.53
N GLN A 326 -1.89 8.77 -6.94
CA GLN A 326 -0.58 8.18 -7.18
C GLN A 326 -0.53 6.73 -6.70
N GLN A 327 -1.11 6.43 -5.54
CA GLN A 327 -1.26 5.06 -5.06
C GLN A 327 -2.06 4.18 -6.04
N ILE A 328 -3.15 4.69 -6.65
CA ILE A 328 -3.89 3.97 -7.70
C ILE A 328 -3.03 3.75 -8.96
N ARG A 329 -2.13 4.66 -9.32
CA ARG A 329 -1.24 4.45 -10.48
C ARG A 329 -0.25 3.32 -10.24
N GLU A 330 0.30 3.25 -9.03
CA GLU A 330 1.21 2.16 -8.64
C GLU A 330 0.48 0.84 -8.46
N TYR A 331 -0.76 0.90 -7.98
CA TYR A 331 -1.65 -0.25 -7.77
C TYR A 331 -2.97 -0.05 -8.53
N PRO A 332 -3.01 -0.25 -9.87
CA PRO A 332 -4.22 -0.05 -10.68
C PRO A 332 -5.43 -0.87 -10.23
N GLN A 333 -5.20 -1.98 -9.54
CA GLN A 333 -6.18 -2.86 -8.92
C GLN A 333 -6.75 -2.36 -7.58
N MET A 334 -6.22 -1.26 -7.04
CA MET A 334 -6.61 -0.70 -5.74
C MET A 334 -8.11 -0.41 -5.64
N PRO A 335 -8.83 0.11 -6.66
CA PRO A 335 -10.29 0.26 -6.57
C PRO A 335 -11.02 -1.06 -6.31
N GLN A 336 -10.63 -2.14 -7.00
CA GLN A 336 -11.22 -3.47 -6.80
C GLN A 336 -10.84 -4.05 -5.44
N ASN A 337 -9.60 -3.85 -5.00
CA ASN A 337 -9.12 -4.34 -3.70
C ASN A 337 -9.72 -3.57 -2.53
N MET A 338 -9.94 -2.27 -2.68
CA MET A 338 -10.74 -1.46 -1.78
C MET A 338 -12.16 -2.01 -1.66
N GLN A 339 -12.84 -2.34 -2.76
CA GLN A 339 -14.17 -2.95 -2.65
C GLN A 339 -14.13 -4.25 -1.81
N LYS A 340 -13.14 -5.13 -2.02
CA LYS A 340 -12.97 -6.34 -1.20
C LYS A 340 -12.75 -6.03 0.28
N HIS A 341 -11.94 -5.01 0.57
CA HIS A 341 -11.71 -4.52 1.93
C HIS A 341 -13.01 -4.03 2.58
N PHE A 342 -13.75 -3.18 1.88
CA PHE A 342 -15.01 -2.64 2.36
C PHE A 342 -16.12 -3.69 2.46
N ASP A 343 -16.19 -4.66 1.56
CA ASP A 343 -17.14 -5.78 1.66
C ASP A 343 -16.93 -6.58 2.96
N LYS A 344 -15.67 -6.77 3.36
CA LYS A 344 -15.32 -7.39 4.63
C LYS A 344 -15.77 -6.53 5.81
N LEU A 345 -15.50 -5.22 5.79
CA LEU A 345 -15.98 -4.28 6.81
C LEU A 345 -17.52 -4.24 6.90
N ILE A 346 -18.22 -4.22 5.77
CA ILE A 346 -19.69 -4.26 5.69
C ILE A 346 -20.23 -5.54 6.35
N ASN A 347 -19.58 -6.67 6.11
CA ASN A 347 -19.98 -7.93 6.74
C ASN A 347 -19.70 -7.95 8.26
N LEU A 348 -18.66 -7.25 8.72
CA LEU A 348 -18.39 -7.08 10.15
C LEU A 348 -19.37 -6.09 10.80
N CYS A 349 -19.77 -5.04 10.09
CA CYS A 349 -20.81 -4.11 10.54
C CYS A 349 -22.15 -4.81 10.75
N LYS A 350 -22.55 -5.72 9.85
CA LYS A 350 -23.75 -6.57 10.02
C LYS A 350 -23.68 -7.47 11.27
N GLN A 351 -22.49 -7.76 11.78
CA GLN A 351 -22.25 -8.54 13.00
C GLN A 351 -22.11 -7.65 14.25
N GLY A 352 -22.28 -6.33 14.13
CA GLY A 352 -22.07 -5.38 15.23
C GLY A 352 -20.60 -5.16 15.63
N LYS A 353 -19.65 -5.51 14.75
CA LYS A 353 -18.20 -5.47 15.04
C LYS A 353 -17.47 -4.23 14.53
N VAL A 354 -18.08 -3.52 13.59
CA VAL A 354 -17.51 -2.31 12.95
C VAL A 354 -18.62 -1.29 12.85
N ASP A 355 -18.32 -0.04 13.24
CA ASP A 355 -19.28 1.03 13.13
C ASP A 355 -19.59 1.36 11.67
N LYS A 356 -20.86 1.60 11.40
CA LYS A 356 -21.39 1.93 10.09
C LYS A 356 -20.95 3.30 9.60
N SER A 357 -20.92 4.28 10.50
CA SER A 357 -20.46 5.64 10.24
C SER A 357 -19.03 5.63 9.73
N TYR A 358 -18.13 4.88 10.38
CA TYR A 358 -16.75 4.68 9.94
C TYR A 358 -16.68 4.27 8.47
N ILE A 359 -17.38 3.19 8.10
CA ILE A 359 -17.39 2.65 6.73
C ILE A 359 -17.88 3.72 5.74
N THR A 360 -18.97 4.42 6.05
CA THR A 360 -19.48 5.45 5.15
C THR A 360 -18.56 6.66 5.02
N GLU A 361 -17.93 7.10 6.12
CA GLU A 361 -17.07 8.27 6.13
C GLU A 361 -15.76 8.02 5.38
N ILE A 362 -15.09 6.89 5.65
CA ILE A 362 -13.83 6.55 4.99
C ILE A 362 -14.04 6.24 3.50
N ALA A 363 -15.16 5.59 3.12
CA ALA A 363 -15.54 5.42 1.72
C ALA A 363 -15.71 6.77 1.01
N MET A 364 -16.42 7.71 1.63
CA MET A 364 -16.60 9.05 1.07
C MET A 364 -15.28 9.84 0.97
N THR A 365 -14.36 9.67 1.93
CA THR A 365 -13.03 10.27 1.85
C THR A 365 -12.26 9.71 0.65
N TYR A 366 -12.21 8.39 0.47
CA TYR A 366 -11.54 7.79 -0.69
C TYR A 366 -12.21 8.14 -2.02
N TYR A 367 -13.54 8.22 -2.08
CA TYR A 367 -14.25 8.73 -3.26
C TYR A 367 -13.80 10.14 -3.65
N LYS A 368 -13.71 11.05 -2.67
CA LYS A 368 -13.27 12.43 -2.90
C LYS A 368 -11.80 12.51 -3.31
N LEU A 369 -10.90 11.87 -2.56
CA LEU A 369 -9.46 11.92 -2.80
C LEU A 369 -9.07 11.24 -4.12
N SER A 370 -9.76 10.16 -4.49
CA SER A 370 -9.58 9.47 -5.76
C SER A 370 -10.32 10.12 -6.94
N LYS A 371 -11.06 11.21 -6.71
CA LYS A 371 -11.89 11.88 -7.73
C LYS A 371 -12.89 10.91 -8.40
N GLY A 372 -13.46 10.00 -7.61
CA GLY A 372 -14.45 9.03 -8.04
C GLY A 372 -13.88 7.75 -8.67
N LEU A 373 -12.55 7.58 -8.72
CA LEU A 373 -11.94 6.32 -9.20
C LEU A 373 -12.14 5.17 -8.21
N ILE A 374 -12.21 5.48 -6.92
CA ILE A 374 -12.60 4.55 -5.86
C ILE A 374 -14.05 4.89 -5.49
N ASP A 375 -15.00 4.20 -6.12
CA ASP A 375 -16.43 4.31 -5.82
C ASP A 375 -16.93 3.00 -5.19
N ILE A 376 -16.99 2.99 -3.86
CA ILE A 376 -17.30 1.81 -3.07
C ILE A 376 -18.81 1.61 -2.99
N ASP A 377 -19.30 0.44 -3.39
CA ASP A 377 -20.68 0.04 -3.15
C ASP A 377 -20.91 -0.25 -1.66
N VAL A 378 -21.44 0.74 -0.96
CA VAL A 378 -21.85 0.63 0.46
C VAL A 378 -23.32 0.20 0.64
N SER A 379 -24.03 -0.17 -0.44
CA SER A 379 -25.45 -0.56 -0.37
C SER A 379 -25.69 -1.74 0.59
N GLY A 380 -24.69 -2.60 0.77
CA GLY A 380 -24.70 -3.72 1.70
C GLY A 380 -24.99 -3.34 3.15
N LEU A 381 -24.74 -2.09 3.56
CA LEU A 381 -25.02 -1.56 4.90
C LEU A 381 -26.52 -1.41 5.19
N TRP A 382 -27.36 -1.32 4.15
CA TRP A 382 -28.78 -1.03 4.25
C TRP A 382 -29.68 -2.23 3.91
N LYS A 383 -29.11 -3.31 3.35
CA LYS A 383 -29.87 -4.51 2.91
C LYS A 383 -30.53 -5.28 4.07
N HIS A 384 -30.01 -5.21 5.30
CA HIS A 384 -30.64 -5.82 6.48
C HIS A 384 -31.75 -4.96 7.10
N GLU A 385 -31.67 -3.63 7.00
CA GLU A 385 -32.69 -2.74 7.54
C GLU A 385 -34.04 -2.90 6.83
N LYS A 386 -34.04 -3.23 5.53
CA LYS A 386 -35.28 -3.53 4.80
C LYS A 386 -35.98 -4.78 5.34
N LYS A 387 -35.25 -5.87 5.60
CA LYS A 387 -35.85 -7.11 6.14
C LYS A 387 -36.32 -6.96 7.60
N VAL A 388 -35.62 -6.19 8.43
CA VAL A 388 -36.04 -5.91 9.81
C VAL A 388 -37.24 -4.95 9.84
N LYS A 389 -37.26 -3.92 8.99
CA LYS A 389 -38.44 -3.04 8.84
C LYS A 389 -39.63 -3.79 8.24
N GLU A 390 -39.46 -4.64 7.24
CA GLU A 390 -40.55 -5.44 6.64
C GLU A 390 -41.11 -6.50 7.60
N LYS A 391 -40.26 -7.18 8.41
CA LYS A 391 -40.72 -8.05 9.50
C LYS A 391 -41.47 -7.26 10.57
N ASN A 392 -40.97 -6.10 11.00
CA ASN A 392 -41.66 -5.27 12.01
C ASN A 392 -42.95 -4.65 11.46
N THR A 393 -43.04 -4.34 10.16
CA THR A 393 -44.28 -3.84 9.54
C THR A 393 -45.33 -4.95 9.40
N LYS A 394 -44.92 -6.22 9.23
CA LYS A 394 -45.83 -7.37 9.29
C LYS A 394 -46.32 -7.67 10.71
N TYR A 395 -45.47 -7.53 11.73
CA TYR A 395 -45.87 -7.72 13.14
C TYR A 395 -46.73 -6.58 13.70
N LEU A 396 -46.52 -5.33 13.26
CA LEU A 396 -47.34 -4.17 13.66
C LEU A 396 -48.71 -4.09 12.96
N ASN A 397 -48.95 -4.86 11.90
CA ASN A 397 -50.25 -4.91 11.22
C ASN A 397 -51.17 -6.04 11.72
N VAL A 398 -50.74 -6.84 12.70
CA VAL A 398 -51.58 -7.90 13.30
C VAL A 398 -52.12 -7.50 14.67
N ASN A 399 -51.53 -6.51 15.35
CA ASN A 399 -52.05 -5.98 16.61
C ASN A 399 -52.19 -4.46 16.54
N ASN A 400 -53.42 -3.99 16.33
CA ASN A 400 -54.03 -2.85 17.04
C ASN A 400 -55.41 -2.56 16.45
N GLY A 401 -56.46 -3.14 17.05
CA GLY A 401 -57.86 -2.87 16.77
C GLY A 401 -58.35 -1.53 17.34
N THR A 402 -57.55 -0.47 17.26
CA THR A 402 -57.93 0.87 17.74
C THR A 402 -57.86 1.88 16.61
N THR A 403 -58.97 2.55 16.36
CA THR A 403 -59.08 3.64 15.37
C THR A 403 -58.06 4.75 15.69
N PRO A 404 -57.19 5.14 14.75
CA PRO A 404 -56.14 6.13 15.01
C PRO A 404 -56.72 7.47 15.48
N THR A 405 -56.11 8.03 16.52
CA THR A 405 -56.46 9.35 17.05
C THR A 405 -56.21 10.45 16.00
N LYS A 406 -56.84 11.62 16.16
CA LYS A 406 -56.68 12.76 15.24
C LYS A 406 -55.22 13.26 15.17
N ALA A 407 -54.46 13.12 16.26
CA ALA A 407 -53.04 13.45 16.33
C ALA A 407 -52.18 12.48 15.52
N GLU A 408 -52.43 11.17 15.65
CA GLU A 408 -51.72 10.14 14.87
C GLU A 408 -52.02 10.24 13.38
N ARG A 409 -53.26 10.56 12.99
CA ARG A 409 -53.62 10.85 11.59
C ARG A 409 -52.88 12.07 11.04
N ARG A 410 -52.68 13.12 11.84
CA ARG A 410 -51.89 14.30 11.45
C ARG A 410 -50.41 13.95 11.27
N GLU A 411 -49.82 13.20 12.19
CA GLU A 411 -48.42 12.76 12.07
C GLU A 411 -48.21 11.82 10.88
N ALA A 412 -49.09 10.85 10.66
CA ALA A 412 -49.05 9.98 9.49
C ALA A 412 -49.15 10.77 8.18
N ARG A 413 -49.98 11.83 8.13
CA ARG A 413 -50.09 12.72 6.97
C ARG A 413 -48.82 13.54 6.74
N LYS A 414 -48.20 14.08 7.80
CA LYS A 414 -46.89 14.76 7.71
C LYS A 414 -45.81 13.83 7.16
N LEU A 415 -45.77 12.59 7.65
CA LEU A 415 -44.79 11.58 7.23
C LEU A 415 -45.00 11.16 5.76
N LYS A 416 -46.26 11.04 5.31
CA LYS A 416 -46.61 10.78 3.91
C LYS A 416 -46.16 11.92 2.99
N ILE A 417 -46.41 13.17 3.39
CA ILE A 417 -45.96 14.36 2.64
C ILE A 417 -44.42 14.41 2.58
N LYS A 418 -43.73 14.15 3.69
CA LYS A 418 -42.26 14.11 3.73
C LYS A 418 -41.70 13.05 2.79
N ARG A 419 -42.30 11.85 2.76
CA ARG A 419 -41.92 10.77 1.83
C ARG A 419 -42.16 11.15 0.36
N GLN A 420 -43.27 11.83 0.06
CA GLN A 420 -43.55 12.31 -1.30
C GLN A 420 -42.55 13.39 -1.75
N LYS A 421 -42.17 14.32 -0.86
CA LYS A 421 -41.13 15.32 -1.15
C LYS A 421 -39.78 14.68 -1.45
N ILE A 422 -39.36 13.69 -0.65
CA ILE A 422 -38.10 12.96 -0.86
C ILE A 422 -38.11 12.20 -2.20
N LYS A 423 -39.22 11.53 -2.55
CA LYS A 423 -39.36 10.85 -3.85
C LYS A 423 -39.27 11.82 -5.02
N LYS A 424 -39.93 12.98 -4.93
CA LYS A 424 -39.88 14.02 -5.98
C LYS A 424 -38.46 14.58 -6.13
N GLN A 425 -37.76 14.81 -5.03
CA GLN A 425 -36.39 15.33 -5.04
C GLN A 425 -35.40 14.32 -5.66
N LYS A 426 -35.56 13.02 -5.35
CA LYS A 426 -34.78 11.95 -5.98
C LYS A 426 -35.00 11.89 -7.50
N PHE A 427 -36.25 11.95 -7.95
CA PHE A 427 -36.58 11.98 -9.38
C PHE A 427 -35.94 13.17 -10.11
N ILE A 428 -35.91 14.35 -9.49
CA ILE A 428 -35.26 15.54 -10.05
C ILE A 428 -33.75 15.35 -10.20
N ILE A 429 -33.08 14.76 -9.20
CA ILE A 429 -31.64 14.48 -9.22
C ILE A 429 -31.31 13.47 -10.33
N ASP A 430 -32.09 12.38 -10.41
CA ASP A 430 -31.91 11.34 -11.42
C ASP A 430 -32.13 11.88 -12.84
N ALA A 431 -33.13 12.76 -13.04
CA ALA A 431 -33.38 13.44 -14.30
C ALA A 431 -32.23 14.39 -14.70
N LYS A 432 -31.65 15.14 -13.74
CA LYS A 432 -30.48 16.00 -13.98
C LYS A 432 -29.25 15.18 -14.37
N HIS A 433 -29.00 14.06 -13.70
CA HIS A 433 -27.90 13.16 -14.04
C HIS A 433 -28.07 12.57 -15.45
N TYR A 434 -29.29 12.18 -15.83
CA TYR A 434 -29.58 11.67 -17.16
C TYR A 434 -29.39 12.74 -18.25
N ALA A 435 -29.86 13.97 -18.01
CA ALA A 435 -29.69 15.10 -18.92
C ALA A 435 -28.20 15.44 -19.13
N ASN A 436 -27.41 15.50 -18.05
CA ASN A 436 -25.96 15.72 -18.14
C ASN A 436 -25.25 14.60 -18.91
N LYS A 437 -25.63 13.34 -18.68
CA LYS A 437 -25.05 12.20 -19.41
C LYS A 437 -25.39 12.25 -20.91
N LYS A 438 -26.58 12.71 -21.29
CA LYS A 438 -27.00 12.91 -22.69
C LYS A 438 -26.28 14.10 -23.34
N ALA A 439 -26.09 15.20 -22.61
CA ALA A 439 -25.35 16.36 -23.10
C ALA A 439 -23.88 16.03 -23.38
N VAL A 440 -23.20 15.34 -22.46
CA VAL A 440 -21.81 14.87 -22.63
C VAL A 440 -21.69 13.92 -23.83
N LYS A 441 -22.66 13.02 -24.04
CA LYS A 441 -22.67 12.09 -25.17
C LYS A 441 -22.90 12.76 -26.53
N ASN A 442 -23.60 13.89 -26.56
CA ASN A 442 -23.80 14.68 -27.78
C ASN A 442 -22.60 15.58 -28.10
N ILE A 443 -21.88 16.07 -27.08
CA ILE A 443 -20.62 16.80 -27.26
C ILE A 443 -19.53 15.87 -27.80
N LEU A 444 -19.47 14.62 -27.34
CA LEU A 444 -18.50 13.62 -27.82
C LEU A 444 -18.82 13.04 -29.22
N ARG A 445 -19.96 13.38 -29.81
CA ARG A 445 -20.39 12.93 -31.16
C ARG A 445 -20.24 14.01 -32.24
N ARG A 446 -19.99 15.26 -31.83
CA ARG A 446 -19.55 16.34 -32.72
C ARG A 446 -18.03 16.39 -32.66
#